data_AF-A0A087G2U6-F1
#
_entry.id   AF-A0A087G2U6-F1
#
_cell.length_a   1.000
_cell.length_b   1.000
_cell.length_c   1.000
_cell.angle_alpha   90.00
_cell.angle_beta   90.00
_cell.angle_gamma   90.00
#
_symmetry.space_group_name_H-M   'P 1'
#
loop_
_entity.id
_entity.type
_entity.pdbx_description
1 polymer ?
#
loop_
_entity_poly.entity_id
_entity_poly.type
_entity_poly.pdbx_seq_one_letter_code
_entity_poly.pdbx_strand_id
1 'polypeptide(L)'
;EMRSIHGQYVDKDFGTGVLKISPGHDHNDYLLSRKIGLPILNVMNKLATLNDVDGLFCGLDRFKARQKLWADLEETGLAVKKEPHTLRVPRSQRGGEVIEPLVSKQWFVHMEPLAEKALLAVEENNLPLYLRYLR
;
A
#
# COMPACT_ATOMS: atom_id res chain seq x y z
N GLU A 1 -15.90 5.16 15.83
CA GLU A 1 -16.70 4.16 15.10
C GLU A 1 -16.26 4.11 13.64
N MET A 2 -16.25 2.92 13.03
CA MET A 2 -15.96 2.76 11.60
C MET A 2 -17.14 3.23 10.76
N ARG A 3 -16.86 3.85 9.60
CA ARG A 3 -17.87 4.35 8.66
C ARG A 3 -17.75 3.61 7.34
N SER A 4 -18.88 3.22 6.76
CA SER A 4 -18.94 2.67 5.40
C SER A 4 -18.98 3.79 4.37
N ILE A 5 -18.23 3.62 3.28
CA ILE A 5 -18.12 4.61 2.21
C ILE A 5 -18.25 3.87 0.88
N HIS A 6 -19.04 4.43 -0.04
CA HIS A 6 -19.24 3.87 -1.37
C HIS A 6 -18.24 4.50 -2.33
N GLY A 7 -17.58 3.70 -3.15
CA GLY A 7 -16.61 4.20 -4.12
C GLY A 7 -16.42 3.22 -5.29
N GLN A 8 -16.09 3.77 -6.46
CA GLN A 8 -15.82 2.99 -7.68
C GLN A 8 -14.46 2.27 -7.65
N TYR A 9 -13.61 2.56 -6.65
CA TYR A 9 -12.31 1.92 -6.45
C TYR A 9 -12.42 0.43 -6.06
N VAL A 10 -13.59 0.00 -5.59
CA VAL A 10 -13.83 -1.35 -5.09
C VAL A 10 -14.29 -2.26 -6.23
N ASP A 11 -13.55 -3.35 -6.46
CA ASP A 11 -14.02 -4.43 -7.31
C ASP A 11 -15.09 -5.23 -6.56
N LYS A 12 -16.32 -5.22 -7.09
CA LYS A 12 -17.48 -5.90 -6.48
C LYS A 12 -17.45 -7.40 -6.70
N ASP A 13 -16.75 -7.86 -7.74
CA ASP A 13 -16.68 -9.28 -8.09
C ASP A 13 -15.55 -9.99 -7.31
N PHE A 14 -14.68 -9.23 -6.64
CA PHE A 14 -13.61 -9.76 -5.80
C PHE A 14 -14.00 -9.84 -4.32
N GLY A 15 -13.82 -11.01 -3.72
CA GLY A 15 -14.06 -11.25 -2.29
C GLY A 15 -15.53 -11.01 -1.91
N THR A 16 -15.77 -10.08 -0.99
CA THR A 16 -17.12 -9.70 -0.54
C THR A 16 -17.66 -8.43 -1.21
N GLY A 17 -16.88 -7.79 -2.09
CA GLY A 17 -17.18 -6.45 -2.60
C GLY A 17 -17.05 -5.34 -1.56
N VAL A 18 -16.45 -5.62 -0.39
CA VAL A 18 -16.12 -4.65 0.67
C VAL A 18 -14.67 -4.86 1.09
N LEU A 19 -13.90 -3.77 1.18
CA LEU A 19 -12.51 -3.79 1.64
C LEU A 19 -12.29 -2.97 2.91
N LYS A 20 -11.27 -3.35 3.67
CA LYS A 20 -10.69 -2.51 4.74
C LYS A 20 -9.84 -1.41 4.11
N ILE A 21 -9.98 -0.19 4.63
CA ILE A 21 -9.14 0.97 4.28
C ILE A 21 -8.15 1.24 5.43
N SER A 22 -6.86 1.36 5.12
CA SER A 22 -5.76 1.61 6.05
C SER A 22 -4.80 2.70 5.53
N PRO A 23 -5.14 3.99 5.67
CA PRO A 23 -4.42 5.08 5.00
C PRO A 23 -2.95 5.27 5.40
N GLY A 24 -2.55 4.77 6.58
CA GLY A 24 -1.15 4.82 7.02
C GLY A 24 -0.23 3.81 6.33
N HIS A 25 -0.81 2.80 5.66
CA HIS A 25 -0.09 1.59 5.23
C HIS A 25 -0.48 1.08 3.84
N ASP A 26 -1.29 1.82 3.08
CA ASP A 26 -1.54 1.55 1.66
C ASP A 26 -1.62 2.87 0.89
N HIS A 27 -1.05 2.88 -0.33
CA HIS A 27 -0.95 4.10 -1.14
C HIS A 27 -2.31 4.56 -1.68
N ASN A 28 -3.16 3.62 -2.11
CA ASN A 28 -4.49 3.96 -2.63
C ASN A 28 -5.40 4.44 -1.51
N ASP A 29 -5.35 3.78 -0.36
CA ASP A 29 -6.06 4.19 0.85
C ASP A 29 -5.60 5.57 1.33
N TYR A 30 -4.29 5.86 1.24
CA TYR A 30 -3.76 7.19 1.53
C TYR A 30 -4.38 8.24 0.61
N LEU A 31 -4.32 8.05 -0.71
CA LEU A 31 -4.89 9.01 -1.67
C LEU A 31 -6.40 9.20 -1.48
N LEU A 32 -7.12 8.11 -1.23
CA LEU A 32 -8.54 8.17 -0.92
C LEU A 32 -8.79 8.98 0.36
N SER A 33 -8.07 8.68 1.45
CA SER A 33 -8.21 9.40 2.73
C SER A 33 -8.01 10.91 2.59
N ARG A 34 -7.08 11.34 1.74
CA ARG A 34 -6.84 12.75 1.44
C ARG A 34 -8.01 13.43 0.75
N LYS A 35 -8.76 12.71 -0.10
CA LYS A 35 -9.93 13.22 -0.81
C LYS A 35 -11.15 13.36 0.09
N ILE A 36 -11.37 12.39 0.98
CA ILE A 36 -12.58 12.31 1.82
C ILE A 36 -12.36 12.67 3.29
N GLY A 37 -11.14 13.05 3.68
CA GLY A 37 -10.80 13.52 5.02
C GLY A 37 -10.76 12.44 6.10
N LEU A 38 -10.32 11.21 5.76
CA LEU A 38 -10.13 10.17 6.76
C LEU A 38 -8.82 10.37 7.55
N PRO A 39 -8.80 10.05 8.86
CA PRO A 39 -7.58 10.11 9.65
C PRO A 39 -6.54 9.11 9.14
N ILE A 40 -5.28 9.53 9.17
CA ILE A 40 -4.14 8.69 8.80
C ILE A 40 -3.47 8.26 10.10
N LEU A 41 -3.63 6.98 10.44
CA LEU A 41 -3.02 6.36 11.62
C LEU A 41 -1.88 5.45 11.18
N ASN A 42 -0.72 5.61 11.82
CA ASN A 42 0.43 4.73 11.63
C ASN A 42 0.55 3.78 12.82
N VAL A 43 0.46 2.48 12.57
CA VAL A 43 0.59 1.43 13.59
C VAL A 43 2.00 0.83 13.67
N MET A 44 2.93 1.26 12.81
CA MET A 44 4.24 0.62 12.65
C MET A 44 5.41 1.57 12.96
N ASN A 45 6.42 1.04 13.65
CA ASN A 45 7.73 1.65 13.84
C ASN A 45 8.65 1.42 12.63
N LYS A 46 9.75 2.17 12.54
CA LYS A 46 10.72 2.06 11.44
C LYS A 46 11.39 0.68 11.31
N LEU A 47 11.42 -0.10 12.39
CA LEU A 47 11.96 -1.46 12.42
C LEU A 47 10.89 -2.54 12.16
N ALA A 48 9.74 -2.13 11.64
CA ALA A 48 8.62 -3.02 11.31
C ALA A 48 8.00 -3.78 12.50
N THR A 49 8.18 -3.23 13.71
CA THR A 49 7.42 -3.61 14.90
C THR A 49 6.20 -2.71 15.06
N LEU A 50 5.16 -3.21 15.71
CA LEU A 50 3.96 -2.43 15.97
C LEU A 50 4.14 -1.49 17.17
N ASN A 51 3.48 -0.34 17.13
CA ASN A 51 3.53 0.68 18.17
C ASN A 51 2.28 0.65 19.06
N ASP A 52 2.18 1.63 19.95
CA ASP A 52 1.09 1.82 20.91
C ASP A 52 -0.28 2.11 20.26
N VAL A 53 -0.30 2.61 19.03
CA VAL A 53 -1.56 2.82 18.27
C VAL A 53 -2.25 1.49 17.97
N ASP A 54 -1.48 0.42 17.79
CA ASP A 54 -2.03 -0.92 17.57
C ASP A 54 -2.63 -1.52 18.86
N GLY A 55 -2.10 -1.12 20.02
CA GLY A 55 -2.56 -1.58 21.34
C GLY A 55 -2.16 -3.03 21.62
N LEU A 56 -2.99 -3.99 21.16
CA LEU A 56 -2.90 -5.41 21.53
C LEU A 56 -1.61 -6.09 21.06
N PHE A 57 -1.07 -5.69 19.91
CA PHE A 57 0.13 -6.31 19.34
C PHE A 57 1.35 -5.38 19.43
N CYS A 58 1.29 -4.32 20.24
CA CYS A 58 2.39 -3.39 20.45
C CYS A 58 3.69 -4.13 20.81
N GLY A 59 4.79 -3.73 20.17
CA GLY A 59 6.13 -4.32 20.35
C GLY A 59 6.39 -5.58 19.53
N LEU A 60 5.38 -6.21 18.94
CA LEU A 60 5.58 -7.39 18.08
C LEU A 60 6.08 -7.00 16.69
N ASP A 61 6.92 -7.85 16.11
CA ASP A 61 7.22 -7.81 14.67
C ASP A 61 5.94 -8.07 13.87
N ARG A 62 5.79 -7.38 12.74
CA ARG A 62 4.58 -7.44 11.89
C ARG A 62 4.16 -8.85 11.46
N PHE A 63 5.10 -9.77 11.23
CA PHE A 63 4.75 -11.13 10.81
C PHE A 63 4.26 -11.97 12.00
N LYS A 64 4.88 -11.79 13.16
CA LYS A 64 4.42 -12.40 14.41
C LYS A 64 3.04 -11.86 14.81
N ALA A 65 2.84 -10.55 14.69
CA ALA A 65 1.56 -9.91 14.93
C ALA A 65 0.47 -10.45 13.97
N ARG A 66 0.78 -10.60 12.68
CA ARG A 66 -0.17 -11.19 11.71
C ARG A 66 -0.58 -12.61 12.09
N GLN A 67 0.37 -13.45 12.50
CA GLN A 67 0.07 -14.82 12.93
C GLN A 67 -0.82 -14.83 14.17
N LYS A 68 -0.50 -13.99 15.16
CA LYS A 68 -1.30 -13.87 16.39
C LYS A 68 -2.70 -13.32 16.11
N LEU A 69 -2.82 -12.25 15.32
CA LEU A 69 -4.11 -11.69 14.90
C LEU A 69 -4.99 -12.76 14.27
N TRP A 70 -4.42 -13.59 13.40
CA TRP A 70 -5.17 -14.65 12.75
C TRP A 70 -5.68 -15.71 13.74
N ALA A 71 -4.84 -16.13 14.69
CA ALA A 71 -5.24 -17.05 15.75
C ALA A 71 -6.34 -16.45 16.64
N ASP A 72 -6.20 -15.19 17.04
CA ASP A 72 -7.19 -14.51 17.88
C ASP A 72 -8.54 -14.37 17.14
N LEU A 73 -8.55 -14.14 15.81
CA LEU A 73 -9.76 -14.11 14.99
C LEU A 73 -10.43 -15.49 14.85
N GLU A 74 -9.65 -16.57 14.80
CA GLU A 74 -10.15 -17.95 14.79
C GLU A 74 -10.76 -18.32 16.15
N GLU A 75 -10.08 -18.00 17.25
CA GLU A 75 -10.55 -18.28 18.62
C GLU A 75 -11.84 -17.53 18.96
N THR A 76 -11.96 -16.28 18.51
CA THR A 76 -13.16 -15.44 18.74
C THR A 76 -14.31 -15.73 17.77
N GLY A 77 -14.12 -16.61 16.78
CA GLY A 77 -15.12 -16.92 15.75
C GLY A 77 -15.40 -15.77 14.76
N LEU A 78 -14.52 -14.76 14.70
CA LEU A 78 -14.62 -13.65 13.75
C LEU A 78 -14.02 -13.98 12.37
N ALA A 79 -13.16 -15.01 12.29
CA ALA A 79 -12.63 -15.51 11.03
C ALA A 79 -13.69 -16.33 10.26
N VAL A 80 -14.22 -15.76 9.17
CA VAL A 80 -15.26 -16.42 8.35
C VAL A 80 -14.67 -17.42 7.35
N LYS A 81 -13.56 -17.09 6.68
CA LYS A 81 -12.97 -17.89 5.60
C LYS A 81 -11.46 -17.67 5.51
N LYS A 82 -10.72 -18.74 5.18
CA LYS A 82 -9.30 -18.71 4.84
C LYS A 82 -9.10 -19.43 3.50
N GLU A 83 -8.45 -18.78 2.55
CA GLU A 83 -8.14 -19.39 1.25
C GLU A 83 -6.75 -18.99 0.75
N PRO A 84 -6.05 -19.87 0.01
CA PRO A 84 -4.80 -19.50 -0.64
C PRO A 84 -5.03 -18.38 -1.65
N HIS A 85 -4.20 -17.34 -1.58
CA HIS A 85 -4.27 -16.22 -2.51
C HIS A 85 -2.86 -15.76 -2.89
N THR A 86 -2.60 -15.64 -4.18
CA THR A 86 -1.30 -15.19 -4.70
C THR A 86 -1.26 -13.68 -4.75
N LEU A 87 -0.39 -13.08 -3.93
CA LEU A 87 -0.19 -11.64 -3.86
C LEU A 87 1.11 -11.23 -4.55
N ARG A 88 1.09 -10.06 -5.19
CA ARG A 88 2.30 -9.36 -5.64
C ARG A 88 2.87 -8.55 -4.49
N VAL A 89 3.91 -9.10 -3.84
CA VAL A 89 4.55 -8.46 -2.68
C VAL A 89 5.78 -7.67 -3.15
N PRO A 90 5.82 -6.33 -2.96
CA PRO A 90 6.96 -5.52 -3.36
C PRO A 90 8.18 -5.85 -2.49
N ARG A 91 9.35 -5.87 -3.13
CA ARG A 91 10.63 -6.15 -2.46
C ARG A 91 11.66 -5.11 -2.83
N SER A 92 12.55 -4.81 -1.88
CA SER A 92 13.74 -4.00 -2.09
C SER A 92 14.57 -4.59 -3.21
N GLN A 93 14.90 -3.79 -4.23
CA GLN A 93 15.73 -4.25 -5.36
C GLN A 93 17.12 -4.72 -4.88
N ARG A 94 17.65 -4.12 -3.82
CA ARG A 94 19.01 -4.36 -3.34
C ARG A 94 19.09 -5.53 -2.36
N GLY A 95 18.28 -5.49 -1.30
CA GLY A 95 18.34 -6.48 -0.22
C GLY A 95 17.24 -7.54 -0.28
N GLY A 96 16.25 -7.39 -1.15
CA GLY A 96 15.17 -8.36 -1.33
C GLY A 96 14.12 -8.36 -0.21
N GLU A 97 14.25 -7.50 0.81
CA GLU A 97 13.31 -7.41 1.91
C GLU A 97 11.95 -6.90 1.43
N VAL A 98 10.88 -7.36 2.08
CA VAL A 98 9.52 -6.86 1.81
C VAL A 98 9.43 -5.38 2.17
N ILE A 99 8.94 -4.56 1.23
CA ILE A 99 8.74 -3.13 1.42
C ILE A 99 7.43 -2.91 2.18
N GLU A 100 7.52 -2.16 3.28
CA GLU A 100 6.35 -1.73 4.05
C GLU A 100 5.99 -0.27 3.69
N PRO A 101 4.74 0.00 3.28
CA PRO A 101 4.28 1.36 3.09
C PRO A 101 4.20 2.09 4.44
N LEU A 102 4.85 3.25 4.51
CA LEU A 102 4.85 4.09 5.69
C LEU A 102 4.75 5.56 5.28
N VAL A 103 3.74 6.26 5.79
CA VAL A 103 3.58 7.69 5.54
C VAL A 103 4.69 8.45 6.26
N SER A 104 5.48 9.20 5.51
CA SER A 104 6.59 10.00 6.03
C SER A 104 6.73 11.32 5.28
N LYS A 105 7.33 12.33 5.91
CA LYS A 105 7.70 13.58 5.24
C LYS A 105 8.88 13.29 4.33
N GLN A 106 8.74 13.60 3.06
CA GLN A 106 9.76 13.37 2.03
C GLN A 106 9.84 14.58 1.11
N TRP A 107 10.95 14.67 0.37
CA TRP A 107 11.13 15.64 -0.68
C TRP A 107 10.61 15.06 -1.99
N PHE A 108 9.74 15.82 -2.66
CA PHE A 108 9.17 15.44 -3.95
C PHE A 108 9.51 16.49 -5.00
N VAL A 109 9.75 16.05 -6.22
CA VAL A 109 9.91 16.92 -7.39
C VAL A 109 8.59 16.89 -8.17
N HIS A 110 8.08 18.06 -8.57
CA HIS A 110 6.90 18.16 -9.43
C HIS A 110 7.28 17.71 -10.85
N MET A 111 6.98 16.45 -11.16
CA MET A 111 7.48 15.80 -12.38
C MET A 111 6.70 16.14 -13.65
N GLU A 112 5.43 16.53 -13.54
CA GLU A 112 4.56 16.82 -14.70
C GLU A 112 5.20 17.75 -15.74
N PRO A 113 5.67 18.97 -15.40
CA PRO A 113 6.25 19.88 -16.39
C PRO A 113 7.61 19.42 -16.94
N LEU A 114 8.32 18.55 -16.21
CA LEU A 114 9.57 17.96 -16.68
C LEU A 114 9.30 16.82 -17.67
N ALA A 115 8.29 16.00 -17.38
CA ALA A 115 7.86 14.91 -18.23
C ALA A 115 7.32 15.43 -19.57
N GLU A 116 6.52 16.49 -19.57
CA GLU A 116 6.01 17.13 -20.80
C GLU A 116 7.14 17.54 -21.74
N LYS A 117 8.20 18.18 -21.22
CA LYS A 117 9.37 18.58 -22.02
C LYS A 117 10.12 17.38 -22.59
N ALA A 118 10.26 16.32 -21.80
CA ALA A 118 10.94 15.10 -22.25
C ALA A 118 10.13 14.38 -23.33
N LEU A 119 8.80 14.33 -23.21
CA LEU A 119 7.91 13.76 -24.22
C LEU A 119 8.00 14.52 -25.53
N LEU A 120 7.90 15.86 -25.50
CA LEU A 120 8.04 16.71 -26.69
C LEU A 120 9.37 16.46 -27.41
N ALA A 121 10.48 16.35 -26.67
CA ALA A 121 11.79 16.09 -27.26
C ALA A 121 11.88 14.71 -27.96
N VAL A 122 11.14 13.71 -27.48
CA VAL A 122 11.03 12.40 -28.14
C VAL A 122 10.13 12.48 -29.38
N GLU A 123 8.96 13.12 -29.26
CA GLU A 123 7.99 13.27 -30.35
C GLU A 123 8.56 14.07 -31.52
N GLU A 124 9.36 15.10 -31.25
CA GLU A 124 10.00 15.93 -32.26
C GLU A 124 11.30 15.32 -32.83
N ASN A 125 11.65 14.07 -32.46
CA ASN A 125 12.92 13.42 -32.82
C ASN A 125 14.19 14.21 -32.42
N ASN A 126 14.08 15.08 -31.42
CA ASN A 126 15.20 15.82 -30.84
C ASN A 126 16.08 14.94 -29.93
N LEU A 127 15.68 13.68 -29.71
CA LEU A 127 16.42 12.65 -28.99
C LEU A 127 16.56 11.39 -29.85
N PRO A 128 17.75 11.06 -30.38
CA PRO A 128 17.95 9.83 -31.14
C PRO A 128 17.82 8.61 -30.21
N LEU A 129 16.75 7.85 -30.41
CA LEU A 129 16.51 6.59 -29.72
C LEU A 129 17.07 5.43 -30.53
N TYR A 130 18.20 4.88 -30.09
CA TYR A 130 18.74 3.65 -30.66
C TYR A 130 18.07 2.44 -30.00
N LEU A 131 16.98 1.95 -30.61
CA LEU A 131 16.31 0.73 -30.17
C LEU A 131 17.25 -0.48 -30.40
N ARG A 132 17.87 -0.98 -29.33
CA ARG A 132 18.82 -2.10 -29.40
C ARG A 132 18.16 -3.49 -29.45
N TYR A 133 16.83 -3.60 -29.47
CA TYR A 133 16.12 -4.88 -29.49
C TYR A 133 14.92 -4.88 -30.44
N LEU A 134 15.21 -4.85 -31.74
CA LEU A 134 14.34 -5.38 -32.80
C LEU A 134 15.18 -6.35 -33.65
N ARG A 135 15.46 -7.52 -33.08
CA ARG A 135 15.85 -8.74 -33.80
C ARG A 135 15.23 -9.93 -33.08
#